data_AF-A0A841ESL4-F1
#
_entry.id   AF-A0A841ESL4-F1
#
_cell.length_a   1.000
_cell.length_b   1.000
_cell.length_c   1.000
_cell.angle_alpha   90.00
_cell.angle_beta   90.00
_cell.angle_gamma   90.00
#
_symmetry.space_group_name_H-M   'P 1'
#
loop_
_entity.id
_entity.type
_entity.pdbx_description
1 polymer ?
#
loop_
_entity_poly.entity_id
_entity_poly.type
_entity_poly.pdbx_seq_one_letter_code
_entity_poly.pdbx_strand_id
1 'polypeptide(L)'
;MKALFSKIITPVYTSAWYTDLLLALPRIIGCYFLAVNFGGSKFPCPDWFIQDVTKFGFPFPAFFAWAAVLAETFGGALLVLGLCIRLAGFMVMCTMLVAIFFQKWGGEVWEMLPAMGFLWISIYAVVMGSGTFGLDHLIAKKWFK
;
A
#
# COMPACT_ATOMS: atom_id res chain seq x y z
N MET A 1 23.88 8.64 0.59
CA MET A 1 22.47 8.79 1.03
C MET A 1 21.58 9.54 0.03
N LYS A 2 21.95 10.74 -0.46
CA LYS A 2 21.12 11.51 -1.42
C LYS A 2 20.72 10.75 -2.70
N ALA A 3 21.64 9.97 -3.29
CA ALA A 3 21.36 9.20 -4.51
C ALA A 3 20.34 8.06 -4.31
N LEU A 4 20.34 7.42 -3.13
CA LEU A 4 19.38 6.36 -2.80
C LEU A 4 17.98 6.95 -2.59
N PHE A 5 17.90 8.05 -1.84
CA PHE A 5 16.63 8.74 -1.57
C PHE A 5 16.03 9.32 -2.86
N SER A 6 16.87 9.86 -3.74
CA SER A 6 16.47 10.27 -5.09
C SER A 6 15.85 9.11 -5.86
N LYS A 7 16.51 7.93 -5.92
CA LYS A 7 15.97 6.75 -6.63
C LYS A 7 14.64 6.24 -6.06
N ILE A 8 14.41 6.37 -4.77
CA ILE A 8 13.17 5.92 -4.11
C ILE A 8 12.00 6.87 -4.43
N ILE A 9 12.27 8.17 -4.49
CA ILE A 9 11.24 9.20 -4.68
C ILE A 9 10.98 9.51 -6.15
N THR A 10 11.98 9.42 -7.02
CA THR A 10 11.80 9.75 -8.44
C THR A 10 10.86 8.73 -9.09
N PRO A 11 9.66 9.15 -9.53
CA PRO A 11 8.73 8.26 -10.19
C PRO A 11 9.18 7.94 -11.62
N VAL A 12 8.65 6.86 -12.18
CA VAL A 12 8.76 6.56 -13.60
C VAL A 12 7.70 7.37 -14.34
N TYR A 13 8.13 8.18 -15.30
CA TYR A 13 7.23 8.97 -16.15
C TYR A 13 6.87 8.18 -17.40
N THR A 14 5.59 8.11 -17.74
CA THR A 14 5.15 7.56 -19.02
C THR A 14 5.17 8.63 -20.12
N SER A 15 5.04 8.20 -21.39
CA SER A 15 5.14 9.11 -22.54
C SER A 15 4.00 10.13 -22.62
N ALA A 16 2.87 9.90 -21.94
CA ALA A 16 1.69 10.76 -22.04
C ALA A 16 1.00 10.94 -20.68
N TRP A 17 0.48 12.15 -20.45
CA TRP A 17 -0.14 12.53 -19.18
C TRP A 17 -1.38 11.67 -18.84
N TYR A 18 -2.15 11.25 -19.84
CA TYR A 18 -3.35 10.44 -19.60
C TYR A 18 -3.00 9.01 -19.13
N THR A 19 -1.84 8.47 -19.53
CA THR A 19 -1.36 7.17 -19.08
C THR A 19 -1.01 7.22 -17.59
N ASP A 20 -0.33 8.28 -17.16
CA ASP A 20 -0.07 8.51 -15.73
C ASP A 20 -1.36 8.71 -14.94
N LEU A 21 -2.35 9.42 -15.50
CA LEU A 21 -3.65 9.60 -14.87
C LEU A 21 -4.39 8.26 -14.70
N LEU A 22 -4.44 7.43 -15.75
CA LEU A 22 -5.09 6.13 -15.72
C LEU A 22 -4.43 5.17 -14.73
N LEU A 23 -3.11 5.25 -14.53
CA LEU A 23 -2.40 4.51 -13.48
C LEU A 23 -2.65 5.07 -12.08
N ALA A 24 -2.84 6.39 -11.96
CA ALA A 24 -3.12 7.05 -10.70
C ALA A 24 -4.55 6.78 -10.19
N LEU A 25 -5.55 6.62 -11.07
CA LEU A 25 -6.93 6.36 -10.67
C LEU A 25 -7.13 5.12 -9.78
N PRO A 26 -6.71 3.89 -10.18
CA PRO A 26 -6.88 2.71 -9.34
C PRO A 26 -6.06 2.81 -8.06
N ARG A 27 -4.89 3.48 -8.11
CA ARG A 27 -4.10 3.78 -6.91
C ARG A 27 -4.87 4.67 -5.94
N ILE A 28 -5.37 5.82 -6.40
CA ILE A 28 -6.07 6.79 -5.55
C ILE A 28 -7.37 6.20 -5.01
N ILE A 29 -8.20 5.63 -5.87
CA ILE A 29 -9.52 5.11 -5.47
C ILE A 29 -9.35 3.84 -4.62
N GLY A 30 -8.53 2.90 -5.08
CA GLY A 30 -8.29 1.64 -4.38
C GLY A 30 -7.60 1.87 -3.03
N CYS A 31 -6.53 2.65 -2.98
CA CYS A 31 -5.84 2.93 -1.71
C CYS A 31 -6.66 3.82 -0.78
N TYR A 32 -7.59 4.64 -1.29
CA TYR A 32 -8.58 5.32 -0.45
C TYR A 32 -9.49 4.32 0.25
N PHE A 33 -10.03 3.34 -0.48
CA PHE A 33 -10.85 2.29 0.13
C PHE A 33 -10.03 1.45 1.11
N LEU A 34 -8.78 1.12 0.80
CA LEU A 34 -7.88 0.45 1.73
C LEU A 34 -7.70 1.27 3.01
N ALA A 35 -7.38 2.55 2.89
CA ALA A 35 -7.10 3.40 4.05
C ALA A 35 -8.32 3.62 4.94
N VAL A 36 -9.50 3.82 4.35
CA VAL A 36 -10.71 4.18 5.11
C VAL A 36 -11.50 2.95 5.56
N ASN A 37 -11.77 2.00 4.65
CA ASN A 37 -12.68 0.90 4.93
C ASN A 37 -11.98 -0.33 5.53
N PHE A 38 -10.70 -0.56 5.20
CA PHE A 38 -9.94 -1.71 5.72
C PHE A 38 -9.05 -1.32 6.89
N GLY A 39 -8.17 -0.34 6.70
CA GLY A 39 -7.29 0.16 7.76
C GLY A 39 -8.05 0.98 8.79
N GLY A 40 -8.81 1.97 8.35
CA GLY A 40 -9.54 2.91 9.21
C GLY A 40 -10.58 2.25 10.10
N SER A 41 -11.24 1.18 9.64
CA SER A 41 -12.17 0.39 10.45
C SER A 41 -11.49 -0.40 11.57
N LYS A 42 -10.16 -0.59 11.49
CA LYS A 42 -9.32 -1.30 12.46
C LYS A 42 -8.37 -0.37 13.22
N PHE A 43 -8.31 0.92 12.91
CA PHE A 43 -7.39 1.85 13.58
C PHE A 43 -7.97 2.31 14.93
N PRO A 44 -7.22 2.37 16.04
CA PRO A 44 -5.77 2.09 16.20
C PRO A 44 -5.33 0.63 16.06
N CYS A 45 -5.96 -0.32 16.76
CA CYS A 45 -5.89 -1.77 16.53
C CYS A 45 -6.81 -2.44 17.57
N PRO A 46 -7.97 -3.01 17.20
CA PRO A 46 -8.87 -3.61 18.17
C PRO A 46 -8.39 -5.00 18.61
N ASP A 47 -8.77 -5.39 19.83
CA ASP A 47 -8.36 -6.68 20.43
C ASP A 47 -8.81 -7.90 19.60
N TRP A 48 -9.98 -7.83 18.98
CA TRP A 48 -10.47 -8.91 18.13
C TRP A 48 -9.53 -9.18 16.94
N PHE A 49 -8.88 -8.14 16.41
CA PHE A 49 -7.95 -8.30 15.29
C PHE A 49 -6.63 -8.93 15.75
N ILE A 50 -6.16 -8.59 16.96
CA ILE A 50 -5.01 -9.25 17.58
C ILE A 50 -5.31 -10.73 17.80
N GLN A 51 -6.51 -11.07 18.26
CA GLN A 51 -6.95 -12.46 18.44
C GLN A 51 -7.01 -13.21 17.11
N ASP A 52 -7.48 -12.58 16.04
CA ASP A 52 -7.47 -13.18 14.70
C ASP A 52 -6.05 -13.43 14.19
N VAL A 53 -5.14 -12.47 14.37
CA VAL A 53 -3.73 -12.65 14.00
C VAL A 53 -3.05 -13.74 14.86
N THR A 54 -3.49 -13.91 16.10
CA THR A 54 -2.99 -14.99 16.99
C THR A 54 -3.32 -16.37 16.43
N LYS A 55 -4.47 -16.53 15.75
CA LYS A 55 -4.86 -17.80 15.11
C LYS A 55 -3.94 -18.18 13.95
N PHE A 56 -3.21 -17.23 13.36
CA PHE A 56 -2.26 -17.49 12.27
C PHE A 56 -0.95 -18.13 12.75
N GLY A 57 -0.70 -18.17 14.07
CA GLY A 57 0.51 -18.79 14.63
C GLY A 57 1.78 -17.92 14.51
N PHE A 58 1.64 -16.62 14.23
CA PHE A 58 2.78 -15.71 14.16
C PHE A 58 3.43 -15.49 15.55
N PRO A 59 4.77 -15.37 15.63
CA PRO A 59 5.43 -14.87 16.82
C PRO A 59 5.04 -13.40 17.04
N PHE A 60 4.64 -13.02 18.25
CA PHE A 60 4.21 -11.64 18.59
C PHE A 60 3.02 -11.12 17.75
N PRO A 61 1.81 -11.71 17.89
CA PRO A 61 0.65 -11.38 17.07
C PRO A 61 0.20 -9.91 17.21
N ALA A 62 0.37 -9.31 18.38
CA ALA A 62 0.07 -7.90 18.59
C ALA A 62 0.94 -6.99 17.69
N PHE A 63 2.23 -7.28 17.55
CA PHE A 63 3.12 -6.50 16.69
C PHE A 63 2.70 -6.59 15.22
N PHE A 64 2.41 -7.79 14.72
CA PHE A 64 1.97 -7.98 13.34
C PHE A 64 0.59 -7.39 13.07
N ALA A 65 -0.33 -7.46 14.02
CA ALA A 65 -1.64 -6.82 13.93
C ALA A 65 -1.50 -5.30 13.80
N TRP A 66 -0.72 -4.67 14.68
CA TRP A 66 -0.44 -3.23 14.59
C TRP A 66 0.27 -2.83 13.31
N ALA A 67 1.28 -3.61 12.89
CA ALA A 67 1.98 -3.36 11.63
C ALA A 67 1.02 -3.43 10.42
N ALA A 68 0.08 -4.38 10.43
CA ALA A 68 -0.93 -4.51 9.39
C ALA A 68 -1.88 -3.30 9.36
N VAL A 69 -2.44 -2.91 10.52
CA VAL A 69 -3.36 -1.76 10.60
C VAL A 69 -2.68 -0.45 10.20
N LEU A 70 -1.42 -0.25 10.62
CA LEU A 70 -0.65 0.94 10.25
C LEU A 70 -0.33 0.98 8.76
N ALA A 71 0.05 -0.15 8.17
CA ALA A 71 0.32 -0.23 6.74
C ALA A 71 -0.95 -0.07 5.90
N GLU A 72 -2.09 -0.63 6.32
CA GLU A 72 -3.38 -0.45 5.62
C GLU A 72 -3.85 1.01 5.72
N THR A 73 -3.82 1.61 6.91
CA THR A 73 -4.31 2.98 7.16
C THR A 73 -3.37 4.04 6.59
N PHE A 74 -2.13 4.09 7.09
CA PHE A 74 -1.17 5.12 6.70
C PHE A 74 -0.49 4.80 5.37
N GLY A 75 -0.17 3.53 5.11
CA GLY A 75 0.37 3.13 3.79
C GLY A 75 -0.66 3.39 2.68
N GLY A 76 -1.94 3.06 2.92
CA GLY A 76 -3.03 3.43 2.02
C GLY A 76 -3.11 4.95 1.80
N ALA A 77 -3.11 5.75 2.87
CA ALA A 77 -3.17 7.21 2.78
C ALA A 77 -1.97 7.82 2.03
N LEU A 78 -0.76 7.31 2.27
CA LEU A 78 0.46 7.74 1.57
C LEU A 78 0.40 7.42 0.07
N LEU A 79 -0.16 6.25 -0.31
CA LEU A 79 -0.37 5.88 -1.71
C LEU A 79 -1.42 6.77 -2.39
N VAL A 80 -2.46 7.20 -1.68
CA VAL A 80 -3.45 8.17 -2.19
C VAL A 80 -2.80 9.52 -2.49
N LEU A 81 -2.09 10.08 -1.51
CA LEU A 81 -1.38 11.36 -1.64
C LEU A 81 -0.21 11.28 -2.64
N GLY A 82 0.28 10.08 -2.88
CA GLY A 82 1.41 9.81 -3.72
C GLY A 82 2.73 10.27 -3.12
N LEU A 83 2.89 10.05 -1.81
CA LEU A 83 4.09 10.37 -1.05
C LEU A 83 4.80 9.07 -0.63
N CYS A 84 6.12 9.00 -0.85
CA CYS A 84 6.94 7.82 -0.58
C CYS A 84 6.31 6.53 -1.13
N ILE A 85 5.75 6.58 -2.35
CA ILE A 85 4.88 5.53 -2.90
C ILE A 85 5.56 4.17 -2.89
N ARG A 86 6.85 4.11 -3.20
CA ARG A 86 7.56 2.82 -3.26
C ARG A 86 7.65 2.15 -1.90
N LEU A 87 7.87 2.93 -0.84
CA LEU A 87 7.93 2.40 0.52
C LEU A 87 6.53 2.04 1.02
N ALA A 88 5.55 2.93 0.84
CA ALA A 88 4.17 2.67 1.24
C ALA A 88 3.57 1.47 0.49
N GLY A 89 3.81 1.37 -0.81
CA GLY A 89 3.41 0.24 -1.65
C GLY A 89 4.06 -1.07 -1.22
N PHE A 90 5.34 -1.04 -0.85
CA PHE A 90 6.01 -2.24 -0.32
C PHE A 90 5.39 -2.71 1.00
N MET A 91 5.08 -1.79 1.91
CA MET A 91 4.42 -2.13 3.18
C MET A 91 3.04 -2.75 2.96
N VAL A 92 2.22 -2.14 2.09
CA VAL A 92 0.89 -2.68 1.75
C VAL A 92 1.01 -4.03 1.02
N MET A 93 1.99 -4.18 0.12
CA MET A 93 2.24 -5.46 -0.56
C MET A 93 2.52 -6.57 0.45
N CYS A 94 3.37 -6.33 1.45
CA CYS A 94 3.65 -7.31 2.49
C CYS A 94 2.39 -7.69 3.30
N THR A 95 1.55 -6.73 3.68
CA THR A 95 0.32 -7.03 4.44
C THR A 95 -0.70 -7.81 3.61
N MET A 96 -0.87 -7.48 2.33
CA MET A 96 -1.77 -8.21 1.46
C MET A 96 -1.30 -9.65 1.21
N LEU A 97 0.01 -9.88 1.07
CA LEU A 97 0.56 -11.24 0.98
C LEU A 97 0.25 -12.05 2.25
N VAL A 98 0.46 -11.46 3.43
CA VAL A 98 0.12 -12.12 4.69
C VAL A 98 -1.39 -12.43 4.76
N ALA A 99 -2.25 -11.49 4.38
CA ALA A 99 -3.70 -11.71 4.36
C ALA A 99 -4.09 -12.86 3.42
N ILE A 100 -3.50 -12.93 2.21
CA ILE A 100 -3.81 -13.99 1.24
C ILE A 100 -3.37 -15.37 1.76
N PHE A 101 -2.14 -15.49 2.26
CA PHE A 101 -1.57 -16.79 2.65
C PHE A 101 -1.97 -17.27 4.05
N PHE A 102 -2.27 -16.38 4.99
CA PHE A 102 -2.52 -16.76 6.38
C PHE A 102 -3.97 -16.57 6.81
N GLN A 103 -4.69 -15.58 6.27
CA GLN A 103 -6.08 -15.34 6.66
C GLN A 103 -7.08 -16.09 5.78
N LYS A 104 -6.81 -16.18 4.47
CA LYS A 104 -7.78 -16.66 3.48
C LYS A 104 -7.38 -17.94 2.75
N TRP A 105 -6.17 -18.46 2.98
CA TRP A 105 -5.65 -19.62 2.25
C TRP A 105 -6.55 -20.85 2.39
N GLY A 106 -6.93 -21.43 1.25
CA GLY A 106 -7.88 -22.55 1.19
C GLY A 106 -9.37 -22.16 1.18
N GLY A 107 -9.69 -20.87 1.26
CA GLY A 107 -11.05 -20.34 1.06
C GLY A 107 -11.40 -20.08 -0.41
N GLU A 108 -12.60 -19.56 -0.66
CA GLU A 108 -13.03 -19.17 -2.00
C GLU A 108 -12.26 -17.96 -2.53
N VAL A 109 -12.00 -17.94 -3.84
CA VAL A 109 -11.29 -16.85 -4.53
C VAL A 109 -11.99 -15.49 -4.33
N TRP A 110 -13.31 -15.48 -4.21
CA TRP A 110 -14.09 -14.26 -3.98
C TRP A 110 -13.73 -13.54 -2.68
N GLU A 111 -13.36 -14.27 -1.63
CA GLU A 111 -12.94 -13.67 -0.36
C GLU A 111 -11.52 -13.11 -0.41
N MET A 112 -10.67 -13.64 -1.30
CA MET A 112 -9.30 -13.17 -1.52
C MET A 112 -9.22 -11.97 -2.47
N LEU A 113 -10.27 -11.75 -3.27
CA LEU A 113 -10.26 -10.76 -4.36
C LEU A 113 -9.89 -9.34 -3.90
N PRO A 114 -10.38 -8.82 -2.76
CA PRO A 114 -9.96 -7.50 -2.28
C PRO A 114 -8.47 -7.44 -1.96
N ALA A 115 -7.94 -8.44 -1.24
CA ALA A 115 -6.52 -8.51 -0.88
C ALA A 115 -5.62 -8.63 -2.13
N MET A 116 -6.04 -9.44 -3.11
CA MET A 116 -5.36 -9.55 -4.39
C MET A 116 -5.42 -8.23 -5.17
N GLY A 117 -6.56 -7.55 -5.19
CA GLY A 117 -6.71 -6.24 -5.84
C GLY A 117 -5.74 -5.20 -5.31
N PHE A 118 -5.64 -5.08 -3.98
CA PHE A 118 -4.68 -4.18 -3.35
C PHE A 118 -3.24 -4.63 -3.54
N LEU A 119 -2.97 -5.93 -3.60
CA LEU A 119 -1.65 -6.46 -3.92
C LEU A 119 -1.21 -6.01 -5.32
N TRP A 120 -2.08 -6.13 -6.33
CA TRP A 120 -1.76 -5.69 -7.69
C TRP A 120 -1.47 -4.20 -7.77
N ILE A 121 -2.32 -3.37 -7.15
CA ILE A 121 -2.12 -1.92 -7.06
C ILE A 121 -0.76 -1.60 -6.40
N SER A 122 -0.42 -2.32 -5.33
CA SER A 122 0.82 -2.12 -4.58
C SER A 122 2.06 -2.51 -5.39
N ILE A 123 2.01 -3.59 -6.16
CA ILE A 123 3.12 -3.99 -7.06
C ILE A 123 3.37 -2.90 -8.11
N TYR A 124 2.31 -2.40 -8.75
CA TYR A 124 2.45 -1.30 -9.71
C TYR A 124 2.98 -0.03 -9.05
N ALA A 125 2.53 0.30 -7.83
CA ALA A 125 3.01 1.43 -7.07
C ALA A 125 4.52 1.33 -6.73
N VAL A 126 5.00 0.14 -6.37
CA VAL A 126 6.44 -0.10 -6.09
C VAL A 126 7.30 0.08 -7.34
N VAL A 127 6.85 -0.42 -8.49
CA VAL A 127 7.61 -0.38 -9.75
C VAL A 127 7.57 1.01 -10.40
N MET A 128 6.36 1.57 -10.57
CA MET A 128 6.16 2.82 -11.30
C MET A 128 6.33 4.06 -10.43
N GLY A 129 6.04 3.98 -9.13
CA GLY A 129 5.96 5.15 -8.25
C GLY A 129 4.72 6.01 -8.54
N SER A 130 4.82 7.33 -8.35
CA SER A 130 3.69 8.26 -8.45
C SER A 130 3.29 8.70 -9.85
N GLY A 131 4.12 8.44 -10.86
CA GLY A 131 4.03 9.14 -12.15
C GLY A 131 4.04 10.66 -11.97
N THR A 132 3.45 11.40 -12.91
CA THR A 132 3.19 12.84 -12.79
C THR A 132 2.16 13.21 -11.71
N PHE A 133 1.27 12.30 -11.33
CA PHE A 133 0.18 12.55 -10.37
C PHE A 133 0.52 12.01 -8.98
N GLY A 134 1.29 12.78 -8.20
CA GLY A 134 1.53 12.55 -6.77
C GLY A 134 2.54 13.53 -6.18
N LEU A 135 2.60 13.61 -4.84
CA LEU A 135 3.52 14.51 -4.14
C LEU A 135 5.00 14.18 -4.41
N ASP A 136 5.33 12.90 -4.63
CA ASP A 136 6.68 12.46 -4.99
C ASP A 136 7.21 13.15 -6.27
N HIS A 137 6.33 13.40 -7.26
CA HIS A 137 6.69 14.17 -8.45
C HIS A 137 7.09 15.61 -8.11
N LEU A 138 6.32 16.28 -7.25
CA LEU A 138 6.56 17.67 -6.87
C LEU A 138 7.86 17.81 -6.07
N ILE A 139 8.11 16.86 -5.16
CA ILE A 139 9.35 16.80 -4.38
C ILE A 139 10.53 16.52 -5.31
N ALA A 140 10.41 15.56 -6.22
CA ALA A 140 11.45 15.23 -7.19
C ALA A 140 11.81 16.42 -8.08
N LYS A 141 10.81 17.16 -8.55
CA LYS A 141 11.01 18.35 -9.39
C LYS A 141 11.69 19.51 -8.65
N LYS A 142 11.46 19.67 -7.35
CA LYS A 142 12.00 20.78 -6.56
C LYS A 142 13.37 20.51 -5.93
N TRP A 143 13.67 19.24 -5.61
CA TRP A 143 14.86 18.88 -4.82
C TRP A 143 15.91 18.07 -5.59
N PHE A 144 15.54 17.43 -6.71
CA PHE A 144 16.43 16.53 -7.46
C PHE A 144 16.58 16.88 -8.95
N LYS A 145 15.90 17.92 -9.42
CA LYS A 145 16.12 18.61 -10.70
C LYS A 145 16.59 20.02 -10.40
#